data_AF-A0A4R8CWH7-F1
#
_entry.id   AF-A0A4R8CWH7-F1
#
_cell.length_a   1.000
_cell.length_b   1.000
_cell.length_c   1.000
_cell.angle_alpha   90.00
_cell.angle_beta   90.00
_cell.angle_gamma   90.00
#
_symmetry.space_group_name_H-M   'P 1'
#
loop_
_entity.id
_entity.type
_entity.pdbx_description
1 polymer ?
#
loop_
_entity_poly.entity_id
_entity_poly.type
_entity_poly.pdbx_seq_one_letter_code
_entity_poly.pdbx_strand_id
1 'polypeptide(L)'
;MRRWTAGIATLLTVITPLTAWTTAPAPRLTADVNRDGLLTPADDLAKSAWTDARGAIFLPNLDDDEHRCTVAPADLDAPGRAIDDKLAACNDAADDRLNGHRDAADLAPLTIDAQRNLSDHATGTVTISPADKGRVFANGRPVSTLTATDLQRGVRLQLEGRDIVRNPKRWDGQITVTVSVTDRGRTGTDVVRMRVAPLMLQNDLSRAQTVLAGRPAKGQGWWGGTPPYQDGVPGDWQQFAKTLRQATKVQFVKGTPKGWKDMWLQDTFEPATVSMPTVGGPHTMRILIRSGNVWEVPGADTPRPAGRLLYRDLRGPDIGVVQELADKASPGLDDLLNMGGNLESLPPYAGFPHGRIVYGSGERHPDPGFITMVTSQGYQPPVVIDTSWLMVGHADETTHVVRANNARGWTLAVADPRLAAHLLRDVQRQGGGGQRLFADTNSRHKPTVDEVLGTKLQDNEAAAKRIDTSSRSC
;
A
#
# COMPACT_ATOMS: atom_id res chain seq x y z
N MET A 1 -80.81 53.03 51.22
CA MET A 1 -79.51 52.35 51.37
C MET A 1 -79.68 50.86 51.11
N ARG A 2 -79.38 50.37 49.91
CA ARG A 2 -79.24 48.93 49.62
C ARG A 2 -78.01 48.76 48.73
N ARG A 3 -77.05 48.02 49.26
CA ARG A 3 -75.68 47.89 48.77
C ARG A 3 -75.65 47.00 47.52
N TRP A 4 -74.96 47.46 46.48
CA TRP A 4 -74.57 46.66 45.33
C TRP A 4 -73.25 45.96 45.65
N THR A 5 -73.26 44.64 45.70
CA THR A 5 -72.05 43.80 45.76
C THR A 5 -71.64 43.44 44.35
N ALA A 6 -70.60 44.09 43.82
CA ALA A 6 -69.94 43.71 42.59
C ALA A 6 -69.02 42.50 42.86
N GLY A 7 -69.35 41.34 42.30
CA GLY A 7 -68.47 40.18 42.28
C GLY A 7 -67.43 40.33 41.18
N ILE A 8 -66.17 40.50 41.56
CA ILE A 8 -65.03 40.46 40.63
C ILE A 8 -64.70 38.98 40.40
N ALA A 9 -65.02 38.48 39.21
CA ALA A 9 -64.59 37.15 38.77
C ALA A 9 -63.15 37.26 38.24
N THR A 10 -62.19 36.80 39.04
CA THR A 10 -60.79 36.69 38.64
C THR A 10 -60.64 35.51 37.67
N LEU A 11 -60.64 35.78 36.36
CA LEU A 11 -60.24 34.81 35.35
C LEU A 11 -58.73 34.54 35.52
N LEU A 12 -58.37 33.41 36.14
CA LEU A 12 -57.03 32.83 35.96
C LEU A 12 -56.94 32.33 34.51
N THR A 13 -56.39 33.14 33.62
CA THR A 13 -55.78 32.62 32.40
C THR A 13 -54.58 31.76 32.80
N VAL A 14 -54.81 30.45 32.84
CA VAL A 14 -53.73 29.46 32.77
C VAL A 14 -53.05 29.67 31.43
N ILE A 15 -51.92 30.38 31.44
CA ILE A 15 -50.99 30.36 30.32
C ILE A 15 -50.36 28.97 30.37
N THR A 16 -50.96 28.01 29.66
CA THR A 16 -50.27 26.78 29.31
C THR A 16 -49.01 27.19 28.56
N PRO A 17 -47.79 26.83 29.04
CA PRO A 17 -46.59 27.12 28.28
C PRO A 17 -46.71 26.43 26.93
N LEU A 18 -46.47 27.21 25.88
CA LEU A 18 -46.45 26.76 24.51
C LEU A 18 -45.63 25.47 24.41
N THR A 19 -46.25 24.45 23.81
CA THR A 19 -45.66 23.28 23.16
C THR A 19 -44.13 23.26 23.19
N ALA A 20 -43.56 22.51 24.13
CA ALA A 20 -42.14 22.14 24.10
C ALA A 20 -41.86 21.53 22.71
N TRP A 21 -40.89 22.08 21.99
CA TRP A 21 -40.56 21.65 20.64
C TRP A 21 -40.20 20.15 20.70
N THR A 22 -41.07 19.32 20.12
CA THR A 22 -41.07 17.86 20.31
C THR A 22 -40.21 17.11 19.30
N THR A 23 -39.36 17.80 18.55
CA THR A 23 -38.54 17.18 17.51
C THR A 23 -37.29 16.56 18.11
N ALA A 24 -36.97 15.34 17.69
CA ALA A 24 -35.67 14.75 18.01
C ALA A 24 -34.53 15.64 17.44
N PRO A 25 -33.33 15.61 18.02
CA PRO A 25 -32.15 16.19 17.41
C PRO A 25 -31.98 15.73 15.95
N ALA A 26 -31.39 16.56 15.12
CA ALA A 26 -31.12 16.24 13.72
C ALA A 26 -29.65 16.56 13.43
N PRO A 27 -28.71 15.73 13.94
CA PRO A 27 -27.30 15.93 13.62
C PRO A 27 -27.11 15.85 12.10
N ARG A 28 -26.21 16.68 11.57
CA ARG A 28 -25.74 16.57 10.19
C ARG A 28 -24.24 16.32 10.20
N LEU A 29 -23.84 15.12 9.79
CA LEU A 29 -22.47 14.69 9.61
C LEU A 29 -22.09 14.78 8.13
N THR A 30 -21.09 15.58 7.79
CA THR A 30 -20.64 15.81 6.42
C THR A 30 -19.22 15.28 6.24
N ALA A 31 -18.98 14.55 5.15
CA ALA A 31 -17.67 14.17 4.65
C ALA A 31 -17.63 14.44 3.12
N ASP A 32 -16.45 14.57 2.53
CA ASP A 32 -16.29 14.86 1.10
C ASP A 32 -16.66 13.63 0.24
N VAL A 33 -17.96 13.46 -0.03
CA VAL A 33 -18.46 12.30 -0.78
C VAL A 33 -18.47 12.54 -2.27
N ASN A 34 -18.48 13.82 -2.72
CA ASN A 34 -18.38 14.17 -4.12
C ASN A 34 -16.92 14.24 -4.63
N ARG A 35 -15.94 14.16 -3.72
CA ARG A 35 -14.49 14.06 -3.95
C ARG A 35 -13.91 15.33 -4.58
N ASP A 36 -14.44 16.50 -4.22
CA ASP A 36 -13.94 17.80 -4.68
C ASP A 36 -12.99 18.50 -3.68
N GLY A 37 -12.74 17.87 -2.53
CA GLY A 37 -11.88 18.36 -1.47
C GLY A 37 -12.55 19.34 -0.50
N LEU A 38 -13.83 19.67 -0.70
CA LEU A 38 -14.59 20.59 0.12
C LEU A 38 -15.69 19.85 0.90
N LEU A 39 -16.06 20.41 2.06
CA LEU A 39 -17.21 19.93 2.83
C LEU A 39 -18.36 20.91 2.62
N THR A 40 -19.35 20.52 1.84
CA THR A 40 -20.47 21.39 1.44
C THR A 40 -21.82 20.67 1.57
N PRO A 41 -22.96 21.38 1.48
CA PRO A 41 -24.27 20.72 1.42
C PRO A 41 -24.44 19.77 0.22
N ALA A 42 -23.61 19.89 -0.83
CA ALA A 42 -23.64 18.97 -1.96
C ALA A 42 -23.22 17.55 -1.55
N ASP A 43 -22.59 17.38 -0.39
CA ASP A 43 -22.16 16.10 0.16
C ASP A 43 -23.26 15.33 0.88
N ASP A 44 -24.39 15.96 1.21
CA ASP A 44 -25.45 15.28 1.94
C ASP A 44 -26.17 14.20 1.12
N LEU A 45 -26.13 14.32 -0.21
CA LEU A 45 -26.78 13.37 -1.08
C LEU A 45 -26.08 12.00 -0.98
N ALA A 46 -26.85 10.96 -0.65
CA ALA A 46 -26.42 9.56 -0.66
C ALA A 46 -25.17 9.22 0.17
N LYS A 47 -24.81 10.03 1.17
CA LYS A 47 -23.63 9.84 2.02
C LYS A 47 -23.63 8.54 2.85
N SER A 48 -24.79 7.89 3.03
CA SER A 48 -24.92 6.60 3.71
C SER A 48 -24.53 5.39 2.84
N ALA A 49 -24.24 5.60 1.56
CA ALA A 49 -23.77 4.58 0.63
C ALA A 49 -22.39 4.96 0.06
N TRP A 50 -21.66 3.97 -0.43
CA TRP A 50 -20.39 4.18 -1.12
C TRP A 50 -20.40 3.46 -2.47
N THR A 51 -19.97 4.17 -3.51
CA THR A 51 -19.88 3.70 -4.89
C THR A 51 -18.59 4.22 -5.54
N ASP A 52 -18.20 3.64 -6.67
CA ASP A 52 -17.02 4.10 -7.41
C ASP A 52 -17.15 5.55 -7.89
N ALA A 53 -18.37 6.06 -8.07
CA ALA A 53 -18.64 7.44 -8.49
C ALA A 53 -18.79 8.43 -7.32
N ARG A 54 -19.15 7.95 -6.12
CA ARG A 54 -19.51 8.81 -4.99
C ARG A 54 -19.35 8.09 -3.65
N GLY A 55 -18.82 8.80 -2.66
CA GLY A 55 -18.54 8.31 -1.32
C GLY A 55 -17.15 8.74 -0.89
N ALA A 56 -17.00 9.15 0.37
CA ALA A 56 -15.76 9.72 0.86
C ALA A 56 -14.65 8.67 0.96
N ILE A 57 -13.41 9.13 0.80
CA ILE A 57 -12.20 8.32 0.87
C ILE A 57 -11.38 8.79 2.06
N PHE A 58 -10.68 7.89 2.74
CA PHE A 58 -9.73 8.22 3.79
C PHE A 58 -8.42 7.46 3.59
N LEU A 59 -7.30 8.03 4.02
CA LEU A 59 -6.00 7.37 3.94
C LEU A 59 -5.81 6.37 5.09
N PRO A 60 -5.10 5.25 4.86
CA PRO A 60 -4.48 4.49 5.93
C PRO A 60 -3.26 5.27 6.44
N ASN A 61 -3.33 5.83 7.66
CA ASN A 61 -2.31 6.69 8.28
C ASN A 61 -1.12 5.84 8.78
N LEU A 62 -0.38 5.25 7.84
CA LEU A 62 0.60 4.17 8.04
C LEU A 62 2.06 4.62 7.86
N ASP A 63 2.28 5.90 7.65
CA ASP A 63 3.61 6.51 7.60
C ASP A 63 4.10 6.93 8.99
N ASP A 64 5.15 7.75 9.04
CA ASP A 64 5.81 8.17 10.28
C ASP A 64 6.39 9.58 10.11
N ASP A 65 5.51 10.57 10.12
CA ASP A 65 5.80 11.96 9.79
C ASP A 65 6.84 12.62 10.70
N GLU A 66 6.75 12.32 11.99
CA GLU A 66 7.66 12.86 13.00
C GLU A 66 8.85 11.92 13.26
N HIS A 67 9.02 10.87 12.45
CA HIS A 67 10.09 9.86 12.59
C HIS A 67 10.17 9.26 14.01
N ARG A 68 9.02 9.02 14.65
CA ARG A 68 8.91 8.48 16.01
C ARG A 68 9.31 7.01 16.05
N CYS A 69 9.09 6.30 14.95
CA CYS A 69 9.31 4.86 14.88
C CYS A 69 10.79 4.54 14.59
N THR A 70 11.59 4.50 15.65
CA THR A 70 13.02 4.17 15.55
C THR A 70 13.29 2.68 15.36
N VAL A 71 14.36 2.36 14.62
CA VAL A 71 14.83 0.98 14.41
C VAL A 71 16.15 0.78 15.13
N ALA A 72 16.18 -0.09 16.14
CA ALA A 72 17.41 -0.37 16.88
C ALA A 72 18.39 -1.17 15.99
N PRO A 73 19.70 -0.90 16.03
CA PRO A 73 20.68 -1.66 15.24
C PRO A 73 20.64 -3.18 15.49
N ALA A 74 20.32 -3.60 16.72
CA ALA A 74 20.19 -5.01 17.07
C ALA A 74 18.97 -5.70 16.44
N ASP A 75 17.90 -4.94 16.17
CA ASP A 75 16.66 -5.46 15.57
C ASP A 75 16.91 -5.90 14.12
N LEU A 76 17.76 -5.17 13.38
CA LEU A 76 17.98 -5.41 11.95
C LEU A 76 18.52 -6.81 11.64
N ASP A 77 19.29 -7.39 12.55
CA ASP A 77 19.94 -8.70 12.37
C ASP A 77 19.38 -9.77 13.32
N ALA A 78 18.25 -9.53 14.00
CA ALA A 78 17.65 -10.51 14.92
C ALA A 78 16.87 -11.60 14.17
N PRO A 79 16.95 -12.88 14.59
CA PRO A 79 16.13 -13.93 13.98
C PRO A 79 14.66 -13.85 14.44
N GLY A 80 13.78 -14.47 13.67
CA GLY A 80 12.37 -14.60 13.97
C GLY A 80 11.50 -13.41 13.55
N ARG A 81 10.18 -13.63 13.62
CA ARG A 81 9.15 -12.70 13.16
C ARG A 81 8.87 -11.51 14.09
N ALA A 82 9.19 -11.64 15.38
CA ALA A 82 8.80 -10.66 16.40
C ALA A 82 9.30 -9.23 16.10
N ILE A 83 10.47 -9.10 15.49
CA ILE A 83 10.99 -7.78 15.09
C ILE A 83 10.20 -7.20 13.92
N ASP A 84 9.91 -7.99 12.88
CA ASP A 84 9.13 -7.53 11.74
C ASP A 84 7.71 -7.11 12.18
N ASP A 85 7.11 -7.81 13.14
CA ASP A 85 5.81 -7.45 13.73
C ASP A 85 5.89 -6.14 14.54
N LYS A 86 6.93 -6.00 15.36
CA LYS A 86 7.19 -4.75 16.12
C LYS A 86 7.35 -3.56 15.19
N LEU A 87 8.09 -3.72 14.09
CA LEU A 87 8.35 -2.63 13.13
C LEU A 87 7.08 -2.22 12.38
N ALA A 88 6.29 -3.19 11.94
CA ALA A 88 5.01 -2.96 11.25
C ALA A 88 3.94 -2.32 12.16
N ALA A 89 3.98 -2.61 13.46
CA ALA A 89 3.04 -2.05 14.43
C ALA A 89 3.27 -0.57 14.76
N CYS A 90 4.37 0.04 14.30
CA CYS A 90 4.67 1.45 14.55
C CYS A 90 4.46 2.31 13.29
N ASN A 91 3.56 3.29 13.42
CA ASN A 91 3.17 4.30 12.44
C ASN A 91 2.41 5.43 13.16
N ASP A 92 1.91 6.43 12.44
CA ASP A 92 1.11 7.52 13.01
C ASP A 92 -0.23 7.07 13.59
N ALA A 93 -0.94 6.13 12.95
CA ALA A 93 -2.14 5.51 13.51
C ALA A 93 -1.93 4.60 14.75
N ALA A 94 -0.68 4.35 15.16
CA ALA A 94 -0.35 3.37 16.20
C ALA A 94 -0.70 3.83 17.63
N ASP A 95 -0.80 5.14 17.87
CA ASP A 95 -1.16 5.71 19.17
C ASP A 95 -2.39 6.63 19.08
N ASP A 96 -2.75 7.27 20.19
CA ASP A 96 -3.95 8.10 20.33
C ASP A 96 -3.64 9.60 20.19
N ARG A 97 -2.54 9.98 19.51
CA ARG A 97 -2.07 11.36 19.39
C ARG A 97 -1.98 11.77 17.93
N LEU A 98 -2.41 13.01 17.67
CA LEU A 98 -2.14 13.69 16.41
C LEU A 98 -0.80 14.42 16.49
N ASN A 99 0.20 13.90 15.80
CA ASN A 99 1.61 14.24 15.93
C ASN A 99 2.02 15.31 14.89
N GLY A 100 1.53 16.54 15.08
CA GLY A 100 1.94 17.67 14.26
C GLY A 100 1.05 17.88 13.03
N HIS A 101 1.51 18.74 12.13
CA HIS A 101 0.70 19.25 11.02
C HIS A 101 0.68 18.32 9.79
N ARG A 102 1.70 17.48 9.64
CA ARG A 102 1.76 16.53 8.52
C ARG A 102 0.82 15.36 8.78
N ASP A 103 0.89 14.77 9.97
CA ASP A 103 -0.05 13.73 10.41
C ASP A 103 -1.51 14.24 10.30
N ALA A 104 -1.77 15.47 10.76
CA ALA A 104 -3.07 16.11 10.59
C ALA A 104 -3.55 16.29 9.13
N ALA A 105 -2.65 16.30 8.14
CA ALA A 105 -2.96 16.39 6.72
C ALA A 105 -3.34 15.04 6.09
N ASP A 106 -2.94 13.91 6.69
CA ASP A 106 -3.33 12.57 6.25
C ASP A 106 -4.76 12.20 6.62
N LEU A 107 -5.32 12.88 7.62
CA LEU A 107 -6.67 12.60 8.12
C LEU A 107 -7.75 13.19 7.21
N ALA A 108 -8.78 12.38 6.93
CA ALA A 108 -9.96 12.80 6.20
C ALA A 108 -10.77 13.81 7.05
N PRO A 109 -11.13 15.00 6.52
CA PRO A 109 -11.93 15.96 7.26
C PRO A 109 -13.41 15.56 7.28
N LEU A 110 -14.06 15.70 8.44
CA LEU A 110 -15.53 15.62 8.58
C LEU A 110 -16.04 16.80 9.42
N THR A 111 -17.32 17.12 9.30
CA THR A 111 -17.96 18.15 10.15
C THR A 111 -19.30 17.70 10.69
N ILE A 112 -19.61 18.12 11.92
CA ILE A 112 -20.95 18.07 12.50
C ILE A 112 -21.49 19.49 12.56
N ASP A 113 -22.65 19.74 11.96
CA ASP A 113 -23.29 21.05 11.99
C ASP A 113 -23.71 21.48 13.40
N ALA A 114 -23.69 22.80 13.63
CA ALA A 114 -24.14 23.41 14.87
C ALA A 114 -25.66 23.27 15.08
N GLN A 115 -26.08 22.69 16.20
CA GLN A 115 -27.48 22.56 16.60
C GLN A 115 -27.80 23.47 17.79
N ARG A 116 -28.13 24.73 17.50
CA ARG A 116 -28.27 25.81 18.51
C ARG A 116 -29.41 25.63 19.53
N ASN A 117 -30.40 24.79 19.22
CA ASN A 117 -31.61 24.62 20.05
C ASN A 117 -31.52 23.43 21.05
N LEU A 118 -30.38 22.75 21.11
CA LEU A 118 -30.13 21.67 22.07
C LEU A 118 -30.09 22.23 23.49
N SER A 119 -30.60 21.47 24.46
CA SER A 119 -30.43 21.81 25.88
C SER A 119 -28.98 21.62 26.33
N ASP A 120 -28.63 22.21 27.48
CA ASP A 120 -27.31 22.05 28.10
C ASP A 120 -27.05 20.63 28.64
N HIS A 121 -28.07 19.75 28.58
CA HIS A 121 -27.98 18.33 28.94
C HIS A 121 -27.87 17.41 27.70
N ALA A 122 -27.79 17.97 26.50
CA ALA A 122 -27.62 17.18 25.29
C ALA A 122 -26.26 16.44 25.31
N THR A 123 -26.26 15.20 24.80
CA THR A 123 -25.06 14.38 24.66
C THR A 123 -24.96 13.86 23.24
N GLY A 124 -23.74 13.73 22.73
CA GLY A 124 -23.47 13.13 21.43
C GLY A 124 -22.48 11.99 21.52
N THR A 125 -22.52 11.09 20.54
CA THR A 125 -21.54 10.02 20.37
C THR A 125 -21.08 9.95 18.92
N VAL A 126 -19.80 9.68 18.71
CA VAL A 126 -19.19 9.39 17.41
C VAL A 126 -18.68 7.96 17.43
N THR A 127 -19.14 7.12 16.50
CA THR A 127 -18.72 5.72 16.43
C THR A 127 -18.30 5.34 15.03
N ILE A 128 -17.27 4.50 14.90
CA ILE A 128 -16.83 3.88 13.65
C ILE A 128 -17.19 2.39 13.69
N SER A 129 -17.68 1.86 12.57
CA SER A 129 -17.86 0.42 12.37
C SER A 129 -17.21 -0.03 11.07
N PRO A 130 -16.27 -1.00 11.08
CA PRO A 130 -15.65 -1.64 12.26
C PRO A 130 -14.74 -0.68 13.05
N ALA A 131 -14.74 -0.78 14.39
CA ALA A 131 -14.07 0.19 15.26
C ALA A 131 -12.53 0.11 15.21
N ASP A 132 -11.95 -1.04 14.86
CA ASP A 132 -10.50 -1.22 14.76
C ASP A 132 -9.90 -0.60 13.48
N LYS A 133 -10.73 -0.21 12.51
CA LYS A 133 -10.28 0.25 11.18
C LYS A 133 -10.10 1.75 11.05
N GLY A 134 -10.50 2.54 12.04
CA GLY A 134 -10.30 3.98 12.04
C GLY A 134 -10.34 4.59 13.42
N ARG A 135 -9.95 5.86 13.51
CA ARG A 135 -10.05 6.69 14.71
C ARG A 135 -10.50 8.10 14.32
N VAL A 136 -11.33 8.73 15.14
CA VAL A 136 -11.77 10.12 14.93
C VAL A 136 -11.18 11.03 15.99
N PHE A 137 -10.68 12.18 15.57
CA PHE A 137 -10.18 13.24 16.41
C PHE A 137 -11.07 14.48 16.31
N ALA A 138 -11.19 15.21 17.42
CA ALA A 138 -11.67 16.58 17.48
C ALA A 138 -10.66 17.42 18.27
N ASN A 139 -10.27 18.57 17.75
CA ASN A 139 -9.27 19.45 18.39
C ASN A 139 -7.96 18.72 18.76
N GLY A 140 -7.49 17.81 17.89
CA GLY A 140 -6.28 17.04 18.08
C GLY A 140 -6.36 15.94 19.15
N ARG A 141 -7.56 15.56 19.60
CA ARG A 141 -7.76 14.48 20.58
C ARG A 141 -8.77 13.45 20.09
N PRO A 142 -8.55 12.14 20.34
CA PRO A 142 -9.54 11.13 20.02
C PRO A 142 -10.88 11.45 20.68
N VAL A 143 -11.96 11.25 19.95
CA VAL A 143 -13.31 11.59 20.41
C VAL A 143 -14.28 10.45 20.15
N SER A 144 -15.04 10.07 21.17
CA SER A 144 -16.17 9.13 21.09
C SER A 144 -17.46 9.73 21.65
N THR A 145 -17.35 10.81 22.42
CA THR A 145 -18.47 11.53 23.03
C THR A 145 -18.37 13.03 22.78
N LEU A 146 -19.50 13.69 22.61
CA LEU A 146 -19.61 15.13 22.37
C LEU A 146 -20.48 15.76 23.46
N THR A 147 -20.08 16.93 23.94
CA THR A 147 -20.85 17.71 24.91
C THR A 147 -21.95 18.52 24.23
N ALA A 148 -22.92 19.01 25.00
CA ALA A 148 -23.92 19.96 24.50
C ALA A 148 -23.27 21.18 23.83
N THR A 149 -22.20 21.72 24.43
CA THR A 149 -21.45 22.86 23.88
C THR A 149 -20.83 22.55 22.52
N ASP A 150 -20.23 21.37 22.36
CA ASP A 150 -19.65 20.94 21.09
C ASP A 150 -20.74 20.89 20.01
N LEU A 151 -21.87 20.27 20.33
CA LEU A 151 -23.00 20.11 19.40
C LEU A 151 -23.69 21.43 19.07
N GLN A 152 -23.82 22.35 20.04
CA GLN A 152 -24.40 23.68 19.83
C GLN A 152 -23.52 24.57 18.95
N ARG A 153 -22.20 24.37 18.95
CA ARG A 153 -21.22 25.12 18.15
C ARG A 153 -20.88 24.45 16.81
N GLY A 154 -21.16 23.16 16.68
CA GLY A 154 -20.66 22.33 15.60
C GLY A 154 -19.23 21.89 15.87
N VAL A 155 -18.82 20.80 15.21
CA VAL A 155 -17.55 20.12 15.48
C VAL A 155 -16.83 19.85 14.18
N ARG A 156 -15.53 20.15 14.14
CA ARG A 156 -14.63 19.67 13.08
C ARG A 156 -13.98 18.39 13.56
N LEU A 157 -14.07 17.36 12.72
CA LEU A 157 -13.56 16.04 12.96
C LEU A 157 -12.48 15.73 11.93
N GLN A 158 -11.54 14.88 12.31
CA GLN A 158 -10.48 14.36 11.46
C GLN A 158 -10.44 12.84 11.65
N LEU A 159 -10.47 12.07 10.56
CA LEU A 159 -10.51 10.61 10.59
C LEU A 159 -9.26 10.03 9.95
N GLU A 160 -8.57 9.15 10.68
CA GLU A 160 -7.50 8.33 10.13
C GLU A 160 -7.97 6.89 9.92
N GLY A 161 -7.46 6.25 8.88
CA GLY A 161 -7.51 4.80 8.70
C GLY A 161 -6.33 4.12 9.38
N ARG A 162 -6.55 2.91 9.90
CA ARG A 162 -5.53 2.18 10.69
C ARG A 162 -4.97 0.94 9.99
N ASP A 163 -5.47 0.63 8.80
CA ASP A 163 -5.11 -0.57 8.05
C ASP A 163 -5.50 -0.40 6.57
N ILE A 164 -4.97 -1.27 5.73
CA ILE A 164 -5.34 -1.40 4.31
C ILE A 164 -6.34 -2.54 4.11
N VAL A 165 -6.90 -2.65 2.89
CA VAL A 165 -7.64 -3.86 2.51
C VAL A 165 -6.67 -5.02 2.34
N ARG A 166 -6.63 -5.92 3.32
CA ARG A 166 -5.82 -7.16 3.25
C ARG A 166 -6.56 -8.34 2.65
N ASN A 167 -7.86 -8.42 2.89
CA ASN A 167 -8.72 -9.46 2.34
C ASN A 167 -10.18 -8.96 2.37
N PRO A 168 -10.83 -8.76 1.21
CA PRO A 168 -12.18 -8.20 1.14
C PRO A 168 -13.23 -9.10 1.81
N LYS A 169 -12.94 -10.39 2.01
CA LYS A 169 -13.80 -11.30 2.77
C LYS A 169 -13.78 -11.03 4.27
N ARG A 170 -12.73 -10.38 4.78
CA ARG A 170 -12.59 -9.98 6.20
C ARG A 170 -12.99 -8.52 6.39
N TRP A 171 -12.53 -7.65 5.50
CA TRP A 171 -12.89 -6.23 5.48
C TRP A 171 -12.72 -5.70 4.05
N ASP A 172 -13.77 -5.12 3.48
CA ASP A 172 -13.81 -4.62 2.10
C ASP A 172 -13.26 -3.19 1.95
N GLY A 173 -12.68 -2.65 3.04
CA GLY A 173 -12.15 -1.30 3.11
C GLY A 173 -13.18 -0.26 3.56
N GLN A 174 -14.44 -0.64 3.77
CA GLN A 174 -15.49 0.31 4.11
C GLN A 174 -15.65 0.47 5.62
N ILE A 175 -15.89 1.70 6.05
CA ILE A 175 -16.31 2.02 7.41
C ILE A 175 -17.59 2.85 7.37
N THR A 176 -18.35 2.77 8.45
CA THR A 176 -19.48 3.66 8.71
C THR A 176 -19.17 4.52 9.91
N VAL A 177 -19.16 5.84 9.74
CA VAL A 177 -19.09 6.81 10.83
C VAL A 177 -20.51 7.22 11.16
N THR A 178 -20.89 7.07 12.43
CA THR A 178 -22.22 7.38 12.94
C THR A 178 -22.12 8.43 14.02
N VAL A 179 -22.91 9.50 13.89
CA VAL A 179 -23.11 10.50 14.94
C VAL A 179 -24.51 10.34 15.48
N SER A 180 -24.64 10.13 16.79
CA SER A 180 -25.94 10.13 17.48
C SER A 180 -25.97 11.25 18.50
N VAL A 181 -27.07 11.99 18.56
CA VAL A 181 -27.29 13.10 19.50
C VAL A 181 -28.57 12.85 20.27
N THR A 182 -28.48 12.84 21.60
CA THR A 182 -29.60 12.66 22.51
C THR A 182 -29.86 13.96 23.27
N ASP A 183 -31.09 14.46 23.22
CA ASP A 183 -31.54 15.62 23.99
C ASP A 183 -32.99 15.42 24.43
N ARG A 184 -33.31 15.82 25.67
CA ARG A 184 -34.68 15.75 26.24
C ARG A 184 -35.36 14.39 26.03
N GLY A 185 -34.60 13.30 26.17
CA GLY A 185 -35.09 11.93 26.02
C GLY A 185 -35.35 11.46 24.58
N ARG A 186 -34.90 12.20 23.57
CA ARG A 186 -34.98 11.79 22.15
C ARG A 186 -33.60 11.74 21.53
N THR A 187 -33.39 10.79 20.62
CA THR A 187 -32.13 10.61 19.90
C THR A 187 -32.34 10.79 18.40
N GLY A 188 -31.45 11.52 17.76
CA GLY A 188 -31.31 11.58 16.31
C GLY A 188 -29.94 11.10 15.87
N THR A 189 -29.85 10.57 14.66
CA THR A 189 -28.63 9.95 14.14
C THR A 189 -28.41 10.36 12.69
N ASP A 190 -27.13 10.52 12.33
CA ASP A 190 -26.70 10.67 10.94
C ASP A 190 -25.45 9.84 10.69
N VAL A 191 -25.27 9.41 9.43
CA VAL A 191 -24.23 8.45 9.05
C VAL A 191 -23.53 8.88 7.77
N VAL A 192 -22.25 8.57 7.69
CA VAL A 192 -21.51 8.59 6.42
C VAL A 192 -20.75 7.29 6.25
N ARG A 193 -20.79 6.75 5.03
CA ARG A 193 -20.05 5.55 4.64
C ARG A 193 -18.84 5.98 3.82
N MET A 194 -17.67 5.52 4.25
CA MET A 194 -16.38 5.88 3.67
C MET A 194 -15.60 4.63 3.30
N ARG A 195 -14.61 4.76 2.43
CA ARG A 195 -13.72 3.65 2.05
C ARG A 195 -12.26 4.06 2.15
N VAL A 196 -11.42 3.18 2.68
CA VAL A 196 -9.97 3.39 2.70
C VAL A 196 -9.45 3.46 1.27
N ALA A 197 -8.49 4.34 1.02
CA ALA A 197 -7.84 4.44 -0.26
C ALA A 197 -7.16 3.10 -0.64
N PRO A 198 -7.38 2.56 -1.85
CA PRO A 198 -6.77 1.31 -2.29
C PRO A 198 -5.28 1.50 -2.57
N LEU A 199 -4.49 0.44 -2.38
CA LEU A 199 -3.11 0.42 -2.88
C LEU A 199 -3.12 0.34 -4.41
N MET A 200 -2.56 1.34 -5.07
CA MET A 200 -2.40 1.38 -6.51
C MET A 200 -0.93 1.16 -6.87
N LEU A 201 -0.60 0.02 -7.49
CA LEU A 201 0.76 -0.26 -7.97
C LEU A 201 1.10 0.66 -9.13
N GLN A 202 2.33 1.16 -9.13
CA GLN A 202 2.90 1.92 -10.25
C GLN A 202 3.22 0.99 -11.44
N ASN A 203 3.48 1.58 -12.60
CA ASN A 203 3.92 0.86 -13.81
C ASN A 203 5.12 1.57 -14.45
N ASP A 204 5.87 0.87 -15.31
CA ASP A 204 7.13 1.33 -15.94
C ASP A 204 7.02 2.61 -16.79
N LEU A 205 5.81 3.00 -17.21
CA LEU A 205 5.62 4.25 -17.96
C LEU A 205 5.47 5.46 -17.05
N SER A 206 5.26 5.24 -15.75
CA SER A 206 5.16 6.29 -14.75
C SER A 206 6.48 7.07 -14.69
N ARG A 207 6.39 8.37 -14.45
CA ARG A 207 7.59 9.20 -14.30
C ARG A 207 8.34 8.79 -13.03
N ALA A 208 9.55 8.25 -13.19
CA ALA A 208 10.44 7.99 -12.07
C ALA A 208 10.76 9.29 -11.30
N GLN A 209 10.55 9.27 -9.98
CA GLN A 209 10.86 10.38 -9.08
C GLN A 209 12.21 10.19 -8.38
N THR A 210 12.46 8.96 -7.91
CA THR A 210 13.69 8.51 -7.25
C THR A 210 13.94 7.06 -7.65
N VAL A 211 15.16 6.73 -8.04
CA VAL A 211 15.60 5.34 -8.20
C VAL A 211 16.17 4.85 -6.88
N LEU A 212 15.72 3.69 -6.43
CA LEU A 212 16.26 3.02 -5.25
C LEU A 212 17.19 1.90 -5.69
N ALA A 213 18.37 1.81 -5.08
CA ALA A 213 19.34 0.76 -5.39
C ALA A 213 19.98 0.17 -4.14
N GLY A 214 20.19 -1.14 -4.13
CA GLY A 214 20.92 -1.81 -3.06
C GLY A 214 22.39 -1.40 -3.03
N ARG A 215 22.91 -1.09 -1.84
CA ARG A 215 24.35 -0.97 -1.59
C ARG A 215 24.82 -2.22 -0.83
N PRO A 216 25.60 -3.11 -1.48
CA PRO A 216 26.12 -4.31 -0.86
C PRO A 216 26.85 -4.02 0.45
N ALA A 217 26.58 -4.82 1.48
CA ALA A 217 27.33 -4.81 2.72
C ALA A 217 28.67 -5.56 2.56
N LYS A 218 29.60 -5.33 3.50
CA LYS A 218 30.86 -6.10 3.60
C LYS A 218 30.72 -7.38 4.45
N GLY A 219 29.54 -7.66 4.99
CA GLY A 219 29.26 -8.80 5.86
C GLY A 219 29.23 -10.14 5.11
N GLN A 220 29.11 -11.24 5.86
CA GLN A 220 29.07 -12.61 5.33
C GLN A 220 27.92 -12.83 4.35
N GLY A 221 26.84 -12.09 4.52
CA GLY A 221 25.84 -11.92 3.49
C GLY A 221 24.65 -12.86 3.55
N TRP A 222 24.76 -13.98 4.26
CA TRP A 222 23.71 -15.00 4.43
C TRP A 222 23.85 -15.70 5.77
N TRP A 223 22.73 -16.08 6.38
CA TRP A 223 22.75 -16.81 7.66
C TRP A 223 23.31 -18.21 7.43
N GLY A 224 24.28 -18.61 8.25
CA GLY A 224 25.01 -19.86 8.06
C GLY A 224 26.14 -19.81 7.02
N GLY A 225 26.32 -18.69 6.31
CA GLY A 225 27.50 -18.47 5.48
C GLY A 225 27.56 -19.16 4.12
N THR A 226 26.57 -19.97 3.79
CA THR A 226 26.45 -20.55 2.44
C THR A 226 25.50 -19.68 1.63
N PRO A 227 26.00 -18.88 0.67
CA PRO A 227 25.10 -18.17 -0.23
C PRO A 227 24.38 -19.18 -1.13
N PRO A 228 23.10 -18.99 -1.46
CA PRO A 228 22.42 -19.80 -2.48
C PRO A 228 23.03 -19.60 -3.89
N TYR A 229 23.84 -18.55 -4.07
CA TYR A 229 24.47 -18.16 -5.33
C TYR A 229 25.98 -17.90 -5.13
N GLN A 230 26.76 -17.86 -6.21
CA GLN A 230 28.21 -17.63 -6.10
C GLN A 230 28.52 -16.32 -5.37
N ASP A 231 29.47 -16.38 -4.42
CA ASP A 231 29.83 -15.23 -3.62
C ASP A 231 30.52 -14.14 -4.45
N GLY A 232 29.96 -12.93 -4.44
CA GLY A 232 30.54 -11.76 -5.11
C GLY A 232 29.71 -10.50 -4.89
N VAL A 233 30.35 -9.44 -4.39
CA VAL A 233 29.89 -8.08 -4.71
C VAL A 233 30.07 -7.92 -6.23
N PRO A 234 29.16 -7.29 -6.99
CA PRO A 234 29.40 -7.02 -8.40
C PRO A 234 30.74 -6.30 -8.51
N GLY A 235 31.71 -6.89 -9.22
CA GLY A 235 33.08 -6.38 -9.26
C GLY A 235 33.15 -4.89 -9.63
N ASP A 236 32.17 -4.45 -10.42
CA ASP A 236 32.03 -3.09 -10.93
C ASP A 236 30.97 -2.25 -10.19
N TRP A 237 30.59 -2.59 -8.95
CA TRP A 237 29.56 -1.84 -8.21
C TRP A 237 29.89 -0.35 -8.10
N GLN A 238 31.17 0.03 -7.94
CA GLN A 238 31.57 1.43 -7.89
C GLN A 238 31.33 2.16 -9.22
N GLN A 239 31.60 1.49 -10.35
CA GLN A 239 31.35 2.04 -11.69
C GLN A 239 29.85 2.13 -11.97
N PHE A 240 29.08 1.09 -11.63
CA PHE A 240 27.63 1.10 -11.66
C PHE A 240 27.05 2.25 -10.83
N ALA A 241 27.46 2.37 -9.56
CA ALA A 241 26.97 3.41 -8.67
C ALA A 241 27.35 4.82 -9.14
N LYS A 242 28.51 4.99 -9.77
CA LYS A 242 28.93 6.28 -10.37
C LYS A 242 28.04 6.64 -11.56
N THR A 243 27.87 5.73 -12.51
CA THR A 243 27.07 5.97 -13.72
C THR A 243 25.60 6.18 -13.40
N LEU A 244 25.05 5.42 -12.44
CA LEU A 244 23.66 5.59 -11.99
C LEU A 244 23.40 6.97 -11.36
N ARG A 245 24.32 7.46 -10.52
CA ARG A 245 24.23 8.84 -9.96
C ARG A 245 24.27 9.93 -11.02
N GLN A 246 24.94 9.68 -12.15
CA GLN A 246 24.99 10.63 -13.26
C GLN A 246 23.70 10.59 -14.08
N ALA A 247 23.05 9.43 -14.18
CA ALA A 247 21.86 9.25 -15.00
C ALA A 247 20.57 9.73 -14.32
N THR A 248 20.46 9.68 -12.98
CA THR A 248 19.20 9.94 -12.29
C THR A 248 19.36 10.28 -10.81
N LYS A 249 18.29 10.78 -10.18
CA LYS A 249 18.18 10.91 -8.72
C LYS A 249 18.09 9.51 -8.12
N VAL A 250 19.15 9.08 -7.45
CA VAL A 250 19.25 7.75 -6.83
C VAL A 250 19.49 7.83 -5.33
N GLN A 251 18.79 6.98 -4.57
CA GLN A 251 19.10 6.70 -3.16
C GLN A 251 19.57 5.26 -3.03
N PHE A 252 20.74 5.10 -2.41
CA PHE A 252 21.31 3.78 -2.13
C PHE A 252 20.91 3.30 -0.74
N VAL A 253 20.09 2.25 -0.67
CA VAL A 253 19.68 1.60 0.59
C VAL A 253 20.83 0.71 1.07
N LYS A 254 21.31 0.95 2.29
CA LYS A 254 22.56 0.34 2.79
C LYS A 254 22.26 -0.94 3.58
N GLY A 255 22.99 -2.03 3.33
CA GLY A 255 22.92 -3.19 4.23
C GLY A 255 23.45 -2.90 5.66
N THR A 256 23.33 -3.87 6.57
CA THR A 256 23.90 -3.81 7.94
C THR A 256 25.37 -4.24 7.97
N PRO A 257 26.13 -4.01 9.06
CA PRO A 257 27.52 -4.48 9.18
C PRO A 257 27.67 -6.00 9.19
N LYS A 258 26.74 -6.74 9.82
CA LYS A 258 26.60 -8.20 9.68
C LYS A 258 25.92 -8.60 8.38
N GLY A 259 25.51 -7.59 7.62
CA GLY A 259 24.40 -7.65 6.70
C GLY A 259 24.64 -8.44 5.46
N TRP A 260 23.49 -8.75 4.91
CA TRP A 260 23.26 -9.47 3.69
C TRP A 260 24.05 -8.84 2.53
N LYS A 261 24.71 -9.66 1.70
CA LYS A 261 25.26 -9.22 0.40
C LYS A 261 24.14 -8.95 -0.60
N ASP A 262 22.91 -9.12 -0.13
CA ASP A 262 21.66 -8.84 -0.77
C ASP A 262 21.65 -7.43 -1.38
N MET A 263 21.77 -7.44 -2.70
CA MET A 263 21.72 -6.27 -3.57
C MET A 263 20.39 -6.20 -4.31
N TRP A 264 19.51 -7.18 -4.10
CA TRP A 264 18.26 -7.37 -4.81
C TRP A 264 17.16 -6.54 -4.15
N LEU A 265 17.32 -5.22 -4.27
CA LEU A 265 16.35 -4.30 -3.68
C LEU A 265 14.97 -4.44 -4.32
N GLN A 266 14.91 -4.78 -5.61
CA GLN A 266 13.69 -5.15 -6.33
C GLN A 266 12.90 -6.25 -5.61
N ASP A 267 13.60 -7.25 -5.09
CA ASP A 267 12.97 -8.39 -4.44
C ASP A 267 12.47 -8.10 -3.02
N THR A 268 12.79 -6.92 -2.48
CA THR A 268 12.52 -6.59 -1.07
C THR A 268 11.13 -5.99 -0.87
N PHE A 269 10.61 -5.24 -1.85
CA PHE A 269 9.31 -4.58 -1.78
C PHE A 269 8.82 -4.16 -3.16
N GLU A 270 7.52 -3.89 -3.27
CA GLU A 270 6.91 -3.20 -4.41
C GLU A 270 6.22 -1.91 -3.94
N PRO A 271 6.49 -0.75 -4.56
CA PRO A 271 5.85 0.50 -4.16
C PRO A 271 4.43 0.67 -4.76
N ALA A 272 3.49 1.08 -3.91
CA ALA A 272 2.14 1.49 -4.29
C ALA A 272 1.81 2.89 -3.77
N THR A 273 0.77 3.52 -4.28
CA THR A 273 0.25 4.79 -3.77
C THR A 273 -1.15 4.64 -3.21
N VAL A 274 -1.46 5.41 -2.17
CA VAL A 274 -2.82 5.65 -1.69
C VAL A 274 -3.10 7.15 -1.81
N SER A 275 -4.32 7.52 -2.22
CA SER A 275 -4.67 8.92 -2.44
C SER A 275 -6.07 9.23 -1.94
N MET A 276 -6.22 10.43 -1.38
CA MET A 276 -7.48 10.99 -0.92
C MET A 276 -7.68 12.39 -1.54
N PRO A 277 -8.90 12.77 -1.96
CA PRO A 277 -9.17 14.12 -2.46
C PRO A 277 -8.91 15.18 -1.38
N THR A 278 -8.27 16.29 -1.75
CA THR A 278 -8.15 17.49 -0.93
C THR A 278 -8.31 18.74 -1.79
N VAL A 279 -8.38 19.91 -1.16
CA VAL A 279 -8.45 21.19 -1.88
C VAL A 279 -7.19 21.37 -2.73
N GLY A 280 -7.37 21.46 -4.05
CA GLY A 280 -6.28 21.72 -4.99
C GLY A 280 -5.59 20.48 -5.57
N GLY A 281 -6.01 19.27 -5.18
CA GLY A 281 -5.52 18.01 -5.74
C GLY A 281 -5.60 16.85 -4.75
N PRO A 282 -5.24 15.62 -5.14
CA PRO A 282 -5.18 14.52 -4.21
C PRO A 282 -3.98 14.65 -3.25
N HIS A 283 -4.21 14.45 -1.95
CA HIS A 283 -3.15 14.12 -1.00
C HIS A 283 -2.75 12.65 -1.18
N THR A 284 -1.46 12.37 -1.33
CA THR A 284 -0.97 11.05 -1.77
C THR A 284 0.21 10.59 -0.93
N MET A 285 0.07 9.40 -0.35
CA MET A 285 1.11 8.72 0.41
C MET A 285 1.64 7.52 -0.39
N ARG A 286 2.94 7.26 -0.29
CA ARG A 286 3.59 6.06 -0.80
C ARG A 286 3.45 4.96 0.26
N ILE A 287 3.01 3.78 -0.15
CA ILE A 287 3.02 2.58 0.68
C ILE A 287 3.95 1.55 0.06
N LEU A 288 4.98 1.16 0.79
CA LEU A 288 5.91 0.11 0.37
C LEU A 288 5.35 -1.25 0.80
N ILE A 289 4.99 -2.08 -0.18
CA ILE A 289 4.53 -3.46 0.06
C ILE A 289 5.76 -4.32 0.23
N ARG A 290 6.14 -4.62 1.48
CA ARG A 290 7.25 -5.52 1.78
C ARG A 290 6.97 -6.89 1.18
N SER A 291 8.00 -7.50 0.58
CA SER A 291 7.98 -8.90 0.14
C SER A 291 7.49 -9.84 1.24
N GLY A 292 6.70 -10.84 0.85
CA GLY A 292 6.03 -11.79 1.75
C GLY A 292 6.95 -12.93 2.23
N ASN A 293 8.22 -12.90 1.85
CA ASN A 293 9.09 -14.06 1.87
C ASN A 293 9.70 -14.32 3.27
N VAL A 294 9.69 -15.57 3.69
CA VAL A 294 10.09 -16.06 5.02
C VAL A 294 11.13 -17.17 4.86
N TRP A 295 12.33 -16.92 5.37
CA TRP A 295 13.46 -17.82 5.24
C TRP A 295 13.53 -18.82 6.38
N GLU A 296 13.81 -20.07 6.03
CA GLU A 296 14.18 -21.10 6.98
C GLU A 296 15.62 -20.82 7.47
N VAL A 297 15.72 -20.31 8.70
CA VAL A 297 17.00 -19.96 9.34
C VAL A 297 17.17 -20.82 10.59
N PRO A 298 18.37 -21.36 10.89
CA PRO A 298 18.58 -22.16 12.09
C PRO A 298 18.09 -21.48 13.36
N GLY A 299 17.12 -22.11 14.02
CA GLY A 299 16.53 -21.65 15.29
C GLY A 299 15.19 -20.93 15.16
N ALA A 300 14.88 -20.27 14.04
CA ALA A 300 13.57 -19.64 13.82
C ALA A 300 13.36 -19.24 12.35
N ASP A 301 12.19 -19.57 11.80
CA ASP A 301 11.71 -19.00 10.54
C ASP A 301 11.70 -17.47 10.65
N THR A 302 12.38 -16.82 9.69
CA THR A 302 12.71 -15.40 9.78
C THR A 302 12.28 -14.72 8.48
N PRO A 303 11.34 -13.77 8.51
CA PRO A 303 11.04 -12.91 7.37
C PRO A 303 12.33 -12.29 6.84
N ARG A 304 12.52 -12.21 5.52
CA ARG A 304 13.77 -11.68 4.91
C ARG A 304 14.21 -10.38 5.56
N PRO A 305 15.34 -10.34 6.30
CA PRO A 305 15.67 -9.16 7.08
C PRO A 305 16.04 -7.91 6.25
N ALA A 306 16.34 -8.06 4.96
CA ALA A 306 16.45 -6.92 4.05
C ALA A 306 15.17 -6.05 4.02
N GLY A 307 13.99 -6.65 4.26
CA GLY A 307 12.72 -5.92 4.41
C GLY A 307 12.72 -4.93 5.59
N ARG A 308 13.59 -5.11 6.58
CA ARG A 308 13.72 -4.18 7.72
C ARG A 308 14.39 -2.86 7.34
N LEU A 309 15.10 -2.84 6.21
CA LEU A 309 15.72 -1.63 5.69
C LEU A 309 14.67 -0.61 5.21
N LEU A 310 13.47 -1.06 4.84
CA LEU A 310 12.35 -0.18 4.50
C LEU A 310 11.97 0.70 5.69
N TYR A 311 11.80 0.09 6.87
CA TYR A 311 11.48 0.80 8.10
C TYR A 311 12.61 1.72 8.59
N ARG A 312 13.87 1.37 8.31
CA ARG A 312 15.04 2.13 8.76
C ARG A 312 15.37 3.32 7.85
N ASP A 313 15.28 3.12 6.52
CA ASP A 313 15.81 4.06 5.53
C ASP A 313 14.72 4.77 4.72
N LEU A 314 13.51 4.21 4.62
CA LEU A 314 12.47 4.69 3.71
C LEU A 314 11.19 5.15 4.42
N ARG A 315 10.77 4.50 5.52
CA ARG A 315 9.61 4.95 6.30
C ARG A 315 9.87 6.35 6.85
N GLY A 316 8.87 7.22 6.71
CA GLY A 316 8.93 8.61 7.12
C GLY A 316 7.72 9.37 6.58
N PRO A 317 7.78 10.71 6.51
CA PRO A 317 6.71 11.54 5.97
C PRO A 317 6.24 11.08 4.60
N ASP A 318 4.93 10.87 4.45
CA ASP A 318 4.26 10.39 3.24
C ASP A 318 4.76 9.01 2.73
N ILE A 319 5.44 8.22 3.57
CA ILE A 319 5.96 6.89 3.22
C ILE A 319 5.68 5.87 4.33
N GLY A 320 4.62 5.07 4.14
CA GLY A 320 4.27 3.93 4.97
C GLY A 320 4.83 2.60 4.45
N VAL A 321 4.80 1.57 5.30
CA VAL A 321 5.22 0.20 4.95
C VAL A 321 4.15 -0.78 5.41
N VAL A 322 3.78 -1.72 4.53
CA VAL A 322 2.85 -2.81 4.84
C VAL A 322 3.49 -4.15 4.56
N GLN A 323 3.06 -5.18 5.30
CA GLN A 323 3.51 -6.55 5.13
C GLN A 323 2.39 -7.53 5.42
N GLU A 324 2.37 -8.65 4.69
CA GLU A 324 1.57 -9.84 4.98
C GLU A 324 2.55 -11.01 4.91
N LEU A 325 2.81 -11.64 6.06
CA LEU A 325 3.87 -12.63 6.22
C LEU A 325 3.27 -13.92 6.75
N ALA A 326 3.57 -15.03 6.06
CA ALA A 326 3.24 -16.36 6.54
C ALA A 326 3.89 -16.65 7.90
N ASP A 327 3.26 -17.52 8.69
CA ASP A 327 3.81 -17.96 9.98
C ASP A 327 5.03 -18.87 9.82
N LYS A 328 5.17 -19.50 8.65
CA LYS A 328 6.24 -20.44 8.33
C LYS A 328 6.82 -20.16 6.94
N ALA A 329 8.06 -20.56 6.75
CA ALA A 329 8.69 -20.56 5.44
C ALA A 329 7.92 -21.43 4.44
N SER A 330 7.81 -20.97 3.20
CA SER A 330 7.27 -21.80 2.10
C SER A 330 8.29 -22.90 1.74
N PRO A 331 7.85 -24.12 1.37
CA PRO A 331 8.77 -25.19 1.01
C PRO A 331 9.64 -24.85 -0.21
N GLY A 332 10.93 -25.19 -0.13
CA GLY A 332 11.83 -25.17 -1.29
C GLY A 332 12.00 -23.78 -1.92
N LEU A 333 11.86 -23.70 -3.24
CA LEU A 333 12.03 -22.47 -4.02
C LEU A 333 10.76 -21.62 -4.09
N ASP A 334 9.64 -22.07 -3.50
CA ASP A 334 8.36 -21.36 -3.60
C ASP A 334 8.42 -20.01 -2.88
N ASP A 335 9.21 -19.90 -1.80
CA ASP A 335 9.39 -18.63 -1.08
C ASP A 335 9.93 -17.50 -1.98
N LEU A 336 10.67 -17.85 -3.05
CA LEU A 336 11.20 -16.86 -4.00
C LEU A 336 10.08 -16.14 -4.75
N LEU A 337 8.90 -16.75 -4.91
CA LEU A 337 7.75 -16.14 -5.60
C LEU A 337 7.06 -15.03 -4.79
N ASN A 338 7.41 -14.87 -3.51
CA ASN A 338 6.92 -13.82 -2.63
C ASN A 338 7.70 -12.49 -2.74
N MET A 339 8.67 -12.42 -3.65
CA MET A 339 9.58 -11.30 -3.84
C MET A 339 9.04 -10.28 -4.85
N GLY A 340 9.50 -9.03 -4.74
CA GLY A 340 9.03 -7.92 -5.58
C GLY A 340 9.28 -8.09 -7.08
N GLY A 341 10.35 -8.77 -7.52
CA GLY A 341 10.55 -9.08 -8.96
C GLY A 341 9.44 -9.96 -9.57
N ASN A 342 8.68 -10.66 -8.72
CA ASN A 342 7.50 -11.40 -9.15
C ASN A 342 6.21 -10.57 -9.15
N LEU A 343 6.25 -9.28 -8.81
CA LEU A 343 5.10 -8.41 -8.70
C LEU A 343 5.28 -7.16 -9.57
N GLU A 344 4.70 -7.21 -10.76
CA GLU A 344 4.82 -6.18 -11.80
C GLU A 344 3.45 -5.53 -12.08
N SER A 345 3.42 -4.54 -12.99
CA SER A 345 2.15 -3.91 -13.39
C SER A 345 2.16 -3.44 -14.85
N LEU A 346 1.12 -3.84 -15.60
CA LEU A 346 0.85 -3.31 -16.93
C LEU A 346 0.32 -1.88 -16.83
N PRO A 347 0.73 -0.97 -17.72
CA PRO A 347 0.15 0.37 -17.82
C PRO A 347 -1.32 0.32 -18.25
N PRO A 348 -2.07 1.43 -18.13
CA PRO A 348 -3.43 1.53 -18.63
C PRO A 348 -3.57 1.14 -20.11
N TYR A 349 -4.67 0.45 -20.43
CA TYR A 349 -5.09 0.12 -21.79
C TYR A 349 -6.61 -0.07 -21.86
N ALA A 350 -7.16 -0.24 -23.06
CA ALA A 350 -8.61 -0.36 -23.26
C ALA A 350 -9.22 -1.46 -22.36
N GLY A 351 -10.22 -1.09 -21.56
CA GLY A 351 -10.87 -1.97 -20.56
C GLY A 351 -10.21 -1.99 -19.18
N PHE A 352 -8.98 -1.50 -19.05
CA PHE A 352 -8.21 -1.50 -17.81
C PHE A 352 -7.58 -0.11 -17.57
N PRO A 353 -8.38 0.89 -17.14
CA PRO A 353 -7.94 2.29 -17.04
C PRO A 353 -6.85 2.53 -15.98
N HIS A 354 -6.69 1.60 -15.04
CA HIS A 354 -5.63 1.64 -14.01
C HIS A 354 -4.50 0.64 -14.28
N GLY A 355 -4.51 -0.01 -15.44
CA GLY A 355 -3.60 -1.10 -15.72
C GLY A 355 -3.99 -2.37 -14.97
N ARG A 356 -3.04 -3.29 -14.84
CA ARG A 356 -3.24 -4.62 -14.24
C ARG A 356 -1.99 -5.07 -13.54
N ILE A 357 -2.14 -5.63 -12.34
CA ILE A 357 -1.04 -6.32 -11.65
C ILE A 357 -0.61 -7.52 -12.51
N VAL A 358 0.67 -7.81 -12.61
CA VAL A 358 1.20 -9.04 -13.22
C VAL A 358 2.00 -9.77 -12.17
N TYR A 359 1.77 -11.06 -12.00
CA TYR A 359 2.63 -11.89 -11.16
C TYR A 359 2.75 -13.31 -11.68
N GLY A 360 3.84 -13.95 -11.30
CA GLY A 360 4.16 -15.32 -11.66
C GLY A 360 3.56 -16.34 -10.71
N SER A 361 2.93 -17.39 -11.26
CA SER A 361 2.41 -18.54 -10.52
C SER A 361 2.19 -19.73 -11.46
N GLY A 362 2.31 -20.95 -10.96
CA GLY A 362 2.11 -22.19 -11.71
C GLY A 362 2.09 -23.39 -10.78
N GLU A 363 2.93 -24.39 -11.03
CA GLU A 363 3.13 -25.50 -10.09
C GLU A 363 3.65 -24.99 -8.73
N ARG A 364 4.60 -24.03 -8.79
CA ARG A 364 5.02 -23.20 -7.66
C ARG A 364 4.21 -21.91 -7.63
N HIS A 365 3.86 -21.41 -6.45
CA HIS A 365 3.02 -20.22 -6.31
C HIS A 365 3.42 -19.34 -5.12
N PRO A 366 3.15 -18.02 -5.17
CA PRO A 366 3.31 -17.15 -4.00
C PRO A 366 2.40 -17.58 -2.84
N ASP A 367 2.75 -17.16 -1.64
CA ASP A 367 1.94 -17.31 -0.44
C ASP A 367 0.52 -16.74 -0.68
N PRO A 368 -0.54 -17.52 -0.40
CA PRO A 368 -1.91 -17.07 -0.63
C PRO A 368 -2.31 -15.82 0.15
N GLY A 369 -1.78 -15.61 1.36
CA GLY A 369 -2.04 -14.43 2.17
C GLY A 369 -1.44 -13.18 1.52
N PHE A 370 -0.16 -13.24 1.17
CA PHE A 370 0.56 -12.18 0.49
C PHE A 370 -0.12 -11.76 -0.81
N ILE A 371 -0.42 -12.72 -1.71
CA ILE A 371 -1.05 -12.38 -2.99
C ILE A 371 -2.51 -11.95 -2.84
N THR A 372 -3.22 -12.45 -1.84
CA THR A 372 -4.57 -11.95 -1.51
C THR A 372 -4.50 -10.48 -1.13
N MET A 373 -3.59 -10.06 -0.24
CA MET A 373 -3.44 -8.65 0.13
C MET A 373 -3.16 -7.78 -1.09
N VAL A 374 -2.20 -8.16 -1.93
CA VAL A 374 -1.81 -7.42 -3.13
C VAL A 374 -2.97 -7.26 -4.10
N THR A 375 -3.77 -8.31 -4.33
CA THR A 375 -4.86 -8.31 -5.32
C THR A 375 -6.22 -7.85 -4.77
N SER A 376 -6.32 -7.59 -3.46
CA SER A 376 -7.56 -7.22 -2.76
C SER A 376 -8.04 -5.79 -3.02
N GLN A 377 -7.27 -4.98 -3.76
CA GLN A 377 -7.51 -3.54 -3.91
C GLN A 377 -8.67 -3.24 -4.87
N GLY A 378 -8.94 -4.13 -5.82
CA GLY A 378 -10.13 -4.10 -6.69
C GLY A 378 -10.01 -3.28 -7.99
N TYR A 379 -8.95 -2.50 -8.17
CA TYR A 379 -8.81 -1.58 -9.32
C TYR A 379 -7.78 -2.00 -10.37
N GLN A 380 -6.89 -2.93 -10.05
CA GLN A 380 -5.88 -3.48 -10.98
C GLN A 380 -6.00 -5.00 -11.03
N PRO A 381 -6.97 -5.55 -11.77
CA PRO A 381 -7.23 -6.99 -11.79
C PRO A 381 -6.01 -7.75 -12.35
N PRO A 382 -5.57 -8.83 -11.71
CA PRO A 382 -4.28 -9.44 -12.01
C PRO A 382 -4.26 -10.16 -13.38
N VAL A 383 -3.07 -10.22 -13.98
CA VAL A 383 -2.64 -11.18 -15.01
C VAL A 383 -1.70 -12.16 -14.32
N VAL A 384 -2.01 -13.45 -14.40
CA VAL A 384 -1.15 -14.51 -13.84
C VAL A 384 -0.42 -15.19 -14.98
N ILE A 385 0.91 -15.25 -14.90
CA ILE A 385 1.75 -15.91 -15.89
C ILE A 385 2.49 -17.11 -15.28
N ASP A 386 2.71 -18.16 -16.06
CA ASP A 386 3.50 -19.30 -15.57
C ASP A 386 4.99 -18.98 -15.60
N THR A 387 5.55 -18.75 -14.41
CA THR A 387 6.98 -18.56 -14.14
C THR A 387 7.55 -19.72 -13.33
N SER A 388 6.75 -20.73 -12.98
CA SER A 388 7.16 -21.81 -12.07
C SER A 388 8.33 -22.65 -12.60
N TRP A 389 8.55 -22.61 -13.93
CA TRP A 389 9.65 -23.25 -14.64
C TRP A 389 11.01 -22.53 -14.51
N LEU A 390 11.02 -21.25 -14.11
CA LEU A 390 12.25 -20.53 -13.78
C LEU A 390 12.76 -20.98 -12.42
N MET A 391 14.06 -20.88 -12.16
CA MET A 391 14.61 -21.25 -10.84
C MET A 391 14.16 -20.26 -9.76
N VAL A 392 14.19 -18.96 -10.07
CA VAL A 392 13.75 -17.91 -9.16
C VAL A 392 12.22 -17.77 -9.24
N GLY A 393 11.67 -17.64 -10.44
CA GLY A 393 10.23 -17.70 -10.66
C GLY A 393 9.58 -16.34 -10.86
N HIS A 394 10.34 -15.32 -11.23
CA HIS A 394 9.84 -13.95 -11.28
C HIS A 394 9.27 -13.60 -12.65
N ALA A 395 8.35 -12.63 -12.66
CA ALA A 395 7.75 -12.13 -13.89
C ALA A 395 8.76 -11.28 -14.69
N ASP A 396 9.55 -10.47 -13.97
CA ASP A 396 10.57 -9.58 -14.53
C ASP A 396 11.67 -10.31 -15.32
N GLU A 397 11.98 -11.57 -14.97
CA GLU A 397 12.97 -12.41 -15.66
C GLU A 397 12.67 -12.61 -17.15
N THR A 398 11.41 -12.47 -17.57
CA THR A 398 10.98 -12.77 -18.94
C THR A 398 10.34 -11.62 -19.67
N THR A 399 9.77 -10.65 -18.96
CA THR A 399 8.87 -9.65 -19.55
C THR A 399 9.00 -8.31 -18.85
N HIS A 400 9.17 -7.25 -19.64
CA HIS A 400 9.14 -5.86 -19.17
C HIS A 400 8.27 -4.98 -20.06
N VAL A 401 7.74 -3.89 -19.51
CA VAL A 401 6.97 -2.92 -20.29
C VAL A 401 7.91 -1.88 -20.87
N VAL A 402 7.78 -1.61 -22.17
CA VAL A 402 8.54 -0.55 -22.86
C VAL A 402 7.62 0.35 -23.68
N ARG A 403 8.00 1.61 -23.83
CA ARG A 403 7.28 2.56 -24.70
C ARG A 403 7.31 2.07 -26.14
N ALA A 404 6.17 2.19 -26.83
CA ALA A 404 6.05 1.83 -28.23
C ALA A 404 5.12 2.80 -28.97
N ASN A 405 5.43 3.06 -30.24
CA ASN A 405 4.57 3.87 -31.10
C ASN A 405 3.41 3.02 -31.66
N ASN A 406 2.44 2.71 -30.80
CA ASN A 406 1.24 1.95 -31.16
C ASN A 406 0.01 2.51 -30.38
N ALA A 407 -1.18 1.95 -30.60
CA ALA A 407 -2.41 2.43 -29.96
C ALA A 407 -2.42 2.32 -28.42
N ARG A 408 -1.59 1.44 -27.83
CA ARG A 408 -1.43 1.33 -26.37
C ARG A 408 -0.40 2.32 -25.82
N GLY A 409 0.51 2.84 -26.65
CA GLY A 409 1.67 3.62 -26.23
C GLY A 409 2.80 2.78 -25.61
N TRP A 410 2.62 1.46 -25.55
CA TRP A 410 3.56 0.51 -24.96
C TRP A 410 3.44 -0.88 -25.58
N THR A 411 4.47 -1.68 -25.39
CA THR A 411 4.53 -3.11 -25.71
C THR A 411 5.34 -3.82 -24.65
N LEU A 412 5.34 -5.14 -24.70
CA LEU A 412 6.22 -5.97 -23.89
C LEU A 412 7.55 -6.19 -24.62
N ALA A 413 8.65 -5.95 -23.92
CA ALA A 413 9.94 -6.53 -24.24
C ALA A 413 10.00 -7.91 -23.58
N VAL A 414 10.21 -8.95 -24.38
CA VAL A 414 10.24 -10.34 -23.90
C VAL A 414 11.61 -10.95 -24.16
N ALA A 415 12.07 -11.79 -23.24
CA ALA A 415 13.27 -12.58 -23.46
C ALA A 415 13.07 -13.53 -24.66
N ASP A 416 14.03 -13.55 -25.60
CA ASP A 416 13.94 -14.40 -26.80
C ASP A 416 15.16 -15.33 -26.94
N PRO A 417 15.10 -16.54 -26.34
CA PRO A 417 16.16 -17.53 -26.45
C PRO A 417 16.40 -17.99 -27.91
N ARG A 418 15.38 -17.93 -28.78
CA ARG A 418 15.53 -18.34 -30.19
C ARG A 418 16.32 -17.31 -30.97
N LEU A 419 16.06 -16.02 -30.74
CA LEU A 419 16.88 -14.94 -31.30
C LEU A 419 18.33 -15.06 -30.84
N ALA A 420 18.58 -15.30 -29.55
CA ALA A 420 19.93 -15.52 -29.04
C ALA A 420 20.64 -16.69 -29.75
N ALA A 421 19.94 -17.83 -29.94
CA ALA A 421 20.47 -18.97 -30.68
C ALA A 421 20.75 -18.65 -32.16
N HIS A 422 19.87 -17.88 -32.82
CA HIS A 422 20.10 -17.43 -34.19
C HIS A 422 21.33 -16.53 -34.29
N LEU A 423 21.50 -15.56 -33.39
CA LEU A 423 22.67 -14.68 -33.37
C LEU A 423 23.98 -15.47 -33.20
N LEU A 424 24.01 -16.49 -32.33
CA LEU A 424 25.18 -17.36 -32.19
C LEU A 424 25.49 -18.15 -33.47
N ARG A 425 24.47 -18.70 -34.13
CA ARG A 425 24.64 -19.38 -35.43
C ARG A 425 25.14 -18.42 -36.50
N ASP A 426 24.72 -17.16 -36.48
CA ASP A 426 25.18 -16.14 -37.44
C ASP A 426 26.67 -15.83 -37.24
N VAL A 427 27.10 -15.67 -35.99
CA VAL A 427 28.52 -15.51 -35.64
C VAL A 427 29.33 -16.72 -36.11
N GLN A 428 28.85 -17.94 -35.88
CA GLN A 428 29.51 -19.16 -36.38
C GLN A 428 29.64 -19.16 -37.91
N ARG A 429 28.57 -18.84 -38.65
CA ARG A 429 28.59 -18.80 -40.13
C ARG A 429 29.55 -17.75 -40.69
N GLN A 430 29.82 -16.69 -39.93
CA GLN A 430 30.79 -15.64 -40.28
C GLN A 430 32.24 -15.99 -39.90
N GLY A 431 32.51 -17.24 -39.47
CA GLY A 431 33.84 -17.71 -39.07
C GLY A 431 34.20 -17.39 -37.61
N GLY A 432 33.24 -16.89 -36.83
CA GLY A 432 33.42 -16.52 -35.42
C GLY A 432 33.23 -17.65 -34.41
N GLY A 433 33.21 -18.92 -34.85
CA GLY A 433 32.96 -20.09 -33.98
C GLY A 433 33.90 -20.20 -32.76
N GLY A 434 35.16 -19.79 -32.92
CA GLY A 434 36.16 -19.78 -31.84
C GLY A 434 36.06 -18.61 -30.86
N GLN A 435 35.16 -17.64 -31.08
CA GLN A 435 34.99 -16.49 -30.18
C GLN A 435 34.45 -16.96 -28.83
N ARG A 436 35.04 -16.48 -27.74
CA ARG A 436 34.65 -16.85 -26.37
C ARG A 436 33.55 -15.93 -25.86
N LEU A 437 32.46 -16.53 -25.38
CA LEU A 437 31.50 -15.81 -24.56
C LEU A 437 32.17 -15.41 -23.24
N PHE A 438 31.76 -14.25 -22.72
CA PHE A 438 32.22 -13.73 -21.42
C PHE A 438 33.73 -13.44 -21.31
N ALA A 439 34.45 -13.30 -22.44
CA ALA A 439 35.91 -13.16 -22.49
C ALA A 439 36.47 -12.13 -21.49
N ASP A 440 35.84 -10.95 -21.43
CA ASP A 440 36.26 -9.80 -20.60
C ASP A 440 35.56 -9.75 -19.23
N THR A 441 35.03 -10.88 -18.75
CA THR A 441 34.40 -10.97 -17.43
C THR A 441 35.24 -11.82 -16.46
N ASN A 442 34.84 -11.82 -15.19
CA ASN A 442 35.38 -12.71 -14.16
C ASN A 442 34.82 -14.15 -14.22
N SER A 443 33.98 -14.50 -15.21
CA SER A 443 33.44 -15.85 -15.32
C SER A 443 34.55 -16.90 -15.43
N ARG A 444 34.45 -18.00 -14.69
CA ARG A 444 35.40 -19.12 -14.79
C ARG A 444 35.18 -19.95 -16.04
N HIS A 445 33.94 -19.99 -16.53
CA HIS A 445 33.55 -20.73 -17.72
C HIS A 445 33.31 -19.75 -18.87
N LYS A 446 34.14 -19.84 -19.91
CA LYS A 446 34.15 -18.93 -21.07
C LYS A 446 34.09 -19.75 -22.36
N PRO A 447 32.94 -20.40 -22.63
CA PRO A 447 32.83 -21.31 -23.76
C PRO A 447 32.94 -20.56 -25.08
N THR A 448 33.42 -21.22 -26.13
CA THR A 448 33.35 -20.68 -27.49
C THR A 448 31.93 -20.74 -28.04
N VAL A 449 31.65 -19.99 -29.10
CA VAL A 449 30.38 -20.09 -29.83
C VAL A 449 30.13 -21.53 -30.31
N ASP A 450 31.16 -22.22 -30.81
CA ASP A 450 31.05 -23.62 -31.23
C ASP A 450 30.71 -24.56 -30.07
N GLU A 451 31.32 -24.36 -28.91
CA GLU A 451 31.04 -25.17 -27.70
C GLU A 451 29.58 -24.98 -27.25
N VAL A 452 29.07 -23.74 -27.24
CA VAL A 452 27.67 -23.45 -26.87
C VAL A 452 26.70 -24.07 -27.87
N LEU A 453 26.92 -23.87 -29.17
CA LEU A 453 26.06 -24.44 -30.22
C LEU A 453 26.10 -25.97 -30.24
N GLY A 454 27.21 -26.59 -29.83
CA GLY A 454 27.36 -28.04 -29.69
C GLY A 454 26.41 -28.68 -28.67
N THR A 455 25.89 -27.91 -27.70
CA THR A 455 24.89 -28.37 -26.71
C THR A 455 23.49 -28.54 -27.31
N LYS A 456 23.27 -28.10 -28.55
CA LYS A 456 21.97 -28.08 -29.26
C LYS A 456 20.90 -27.17 -28.65
N LEU A 457 21.14 -26.54 -27.50
CA LEU A 457 20.27 -25.52 -26.89
C LEU A 457 18.82 -25.99 -26.70
N GLN A 458 18.61 -27.25 -26.32
CA GLN A 458 17.26 -27.82 -26.13
C GLN A 458 16.49 -27.12 -25.01
N ASP A 459 17.16 -26.79 -23.90
CA ASP A 459 16.55 -26.07 -22.79
C ASP A 459 16.14 -24.64 -23.16
N ASN A 460 16.89 -23.97 -24.03
CA ASN A 460 16.52 -22.65 -24.57
C ASN A 460 15.25 -22.73 -25.43
N GLU A 461 15.07 -23.78 -26.21
CA GLU A 461 13.84 -23.98 -26.99
C GLU A 461 12.65 -24.28 -26.06
N ALA A 462 12.86 -25.05 -24.99
CA ALA A 462 11.83 -25.27 -23.98
C ALA A 462 11.44 -23.96 -23.26
N ALA A 463 12.43 -23.13 -22.87
CA ALA A 463 12.21 -21.82 -22.28
C ALA A 463 11.46 -20.88 -23.25
N ALA A 464 11.82 -20.86 -24.53
CA ALA A 464 11.13 -20.05 -25.53
C ALA A 464 9.64 -20.40 -25.65
N LYS A 465 9.30 -21.70 -25.63
CA LYS A 465 7.88 -22.14 -25.63
C LYS A 465 7.11 -21.69 -24.39
N ARG A 466 7.76 -21.68 -23.22
CA ARG A 466 7.16 -21.17 -21.98
C ARG A 466 6.92 -19.65 -22.08
N ILE A 467 7.89 -18.89 -22.57
CA ILE A 467 7.77 -17.43 -22.77
C ILE A 467 6.69 -17.09 -23.81
N ASP A 468 6.60 -17.84 -24.91
CA ASP A 468 5.53 -17.68 -25.91
C ASP A 468 4.13 -17.86 -25.30
N THR A 469 4.02 -18.76 -24.31
CA THR A 469 2.74 -19.04 -23.63
C THR A 469 2.40 -17.91 -22.66
N SER A 470 3.36 -17.49 -21.83
CA SER A 470 3.18 -16.43 -20.83
C SER A 470 2.90 -15.06 -21.48
N SER A 471 3.60 -14.71 -22.56
CA SER A 471 3.43 -13.43 -23.25
C SER A 471 2.07 -13.26 -23.93
N ARG A 472 1.35 -14.34 -24.24
CA ARG A 472 -0.02 -14.29 -24.78
C ARG A 472 -1.09 -13.98 -23.73
N SER A 473 -0.76 -14.12 -22.45
CA SER A 473 -1.67 -13.83 -21.34
C SER A 473 -1.77 -12.34 -21.01
N CYS A 474 -0.79 -11.54 -21.46
CA CYS A 474 -0.68 -10.10 -21.28
C CYS A 474 -1.16 -9.33 -22.52
#